data_AF-A0A2E1PQG9-F1
#
_entry.id   AF-A0A2E1PQG9-F1
#
_cell.length_a   1.000
_cell.length_b   1.000
_cell.length_c   1.000
_cell.angle_alpha   90.00
_cell.angle_beta   90.00
_cell.angle_gamma   90.00
#
_symmetry.space_group_name_H-M   'P 1'
#
loop_
_entity.id
_entity.type
_entity.pdbx_description
1 polymer ?
#
loop_
_entity_poly.entity_id
_entity_poly.type
_entity_poly.pdbx_seq_one_letter_code
_entity_poly.pdbx_strand_id
1 'polypeptide(L)'
;MRTFVIGDVHGCLDDLLAILEEINFTVDVDKLISVGDIINRGPNSLETIRFFKQLGSSFEMVLGNHDLHFLAVVHGAKNPTFKDKLTQLLNAKDLDDLVGWLQTRPLVTQIKNYSIVHAGIAPQWDIIKALSLSREVETTLNSENSGHFLHQMYGN
;
A
#
# COMPACT_ATOMS: atom_id res chain seq x y z
N MET A 1 6.04 -23.11 -3.42
CA MET A 1 5.73 -21.70 -3.11
C MET A 1 4.24 -21.48 -3.24
N ARG A 2 3.54 -21.24 -2.13
CA ARG A 2 2.12 -20.83 -2.13
C ARG A 2 2.05 -19.31 -2.26
N THR A 3 0.95 -18.80 -2.80
CA THR A 3 0.73 -17.36 -2.95
C THR A 3 -0.63 -17.01 -2.39
N PHE A 4 -0.64 -16.17 -1.37
CA PHE A 4 -1.84 -15.71 -0.67
C PHE A 4 -2.13 -14.26 -1.06
N VAL A 5 -3.39 -13.96 -1.34
CA VAL A 5 -3.85 -12.60 -1.60
C VAL A 5 -4.79 -12.21 -0.47
N ILE A 6 -4.51 -11.10 0.19
CA ILE A 6 -5.29 -10.57 1.31
C ILE A 6 -5.93 -9.24 0.94
N GLY A 7 -7.12 -9.01 1.52
CA GLY A 7 -7.87 -7.77 1.39
C GLY A 7 -7.25 -6.61 2.21
N ASP A 8 -8.07 -5.58 2.42
CA ASP A 8 -7.74 -4.43 3.24
C ASP A 8 -7.41 -4.85 4.68
N VAL A 9 -6.29 -4.36 5.20
CA VAL A 9 -5.82 -4.71 6.55
C VAL A 9 -6.11 -3.57 7.52
N HIS A 10 -6.00 -2.32 7.06
CA HIS A 10 -6.35 -1.15 7.84
C HIS A 10 -5.70 -1.11 9.23
N GLY A 11 -4.43 -1.48 9.36
CA GLY A 11 -3.77 -1.45 10.68
C GLY A 11 -4.27 -2.51 11.68
N CYS A 12 -5.06 -3.51 11.26
CA CYS A 12 -5.49 -4.63 12.07
C CYS A 12 -4.43 -5.75 12.06
N LEU A 13 -3.25 -5.46 12.61
CA LEU A 13 -2.11 -6.40 12.59
C LEU A 13 -2.42 -7.71 13.31
N ASP A 14 -3.09 -7.67 14.45
CA ASP A 14 -3.35 -8.88 15.25
C ASP A 14 -4.23 -9.88 14.48
N ASP A 15 -5.26 -9.38 13.77
CA ASP A 15 -6.13 -10.20 12.93
C ASP A 15 -5.36 -10.78 11.73
N LEU A 16 -4.47 -9.99 11.12
CA LEU A 16 -3.59 -10.45 10.06
C LEU A 16 -2.68 -11.58 10.55
N LEU A 17 -2.02 -11.41 11.69
CA LEU A 17 -1.12 -12.42 12.25
C LEU A 17 -1.87 -13.72 12.57
N ALA A 18 -3.08 -13.63 13.12
CA ALA A 18 -3.92 -14.80 13.39
C ALA A 18 -4.26 -15.58 12.10
N ILE A 19 -4.62 -14.88 11.01
CA ILE A 19 -4.87 -15.52 9.71
C ILE A 19 -3.60 -16.15 9.15
N LEU A 20 -2.45 -15.48 9.25
CA LEU A 20 -1.17 -16.01 8.77
C LEU A 20 -0.73 -17.25 9.54
N GLU A 21 -1.00 -17.30 10.85
CA GLU A 21 -0.79 -18.48 11.69
C GLU A 21 -1.71 -19.63 11.25
N GLU A 22 -3.01 -19.38 11.07
CA GLU A 22 -3.99 -20.40 10.67
C GLU A 22 -3.63 -21.07 9.34
N ILE A 23 -3.16 -20.29 8.36
CA ILE A 23 -2.74 -20.82 7.04
C ILE A 23 -1.31 -21.36 7.03
N ASN A 24 -0.61 -21.33 8.17
CA ASN A 24 0.80 -21.70 8.33
C ASN A 24 1.69 -20.99 7.30
N PHE A 25 1.55 -19.66 7.19
CA PHE A 25 2.37 -18.85 6.29
C PHE A 25 3.84 -18.92 6.70
N THR A 26 4.72 -19.22 5.75
CA THR A 26 6.16 -19.34 6.00
C THR A 26 6.93 -18.31 5.18
N VAL A 27 7.60 -17.38 5.87
CA VAL A 27 8.51 -16.39 5.24
C VAL A 27 9.61 -17.14 4.47
N ASP A 28 10.03 -16.57 3.34
CA ASP A 28 11.02 -17.13 2.40
C ASP A 28 10.58 -18.41 1.64
N VAL A 29 9.39 -18.94 1.93
CA VAL A 29 8.80 -20.12 1.25
C VAL A 29 7.51 -19.77 0.51
N ASP A 30 6.69 -18.91 1.10
CA ASP A 30 5.42 -18.45 0.56
C ASP A 30 5.47 -16.97 0.19
N LYS A 31 4.48 -16.54 -0.61
CA LYS A 31 4.32 -15.15 -1.01
C LYS A 31 2.98 -14.61 -0.51
N LEU A 32 3.00 -13.42 0.05
CA LEU A 32 1.82 -12.67 0.48
C LEU A 32 1.65 -11.44 -0.42
N ILE A 33 0.44 -11.21 -0.92
CA ILE A 33 0.10 -9.98 -1.64
C ILE A 33 -1.08 -9.29 -0.98
N SER A 34 -0.92 -8.00 -0.66
CA SER A 34 -2.03 -7.15 -0.26
C SER A 34 -2.62 -6.40 -1.46
N VAL A 35 -3.95 -6.28 -1.48
CA VAL A 35 -4.68 -5.43 -2.45
C VAL A 35 -4.66 -3.94 -2.08
N GLY A 36 -3.85 -3.53 -1.10
CA GLY A 36 -3.74 -2.16 -0.62
C GLY A 36 -4.46 -1.94 0.70
N ASP A 37 -4.51 -0.67 1.12
CA ASP A 37 -5.15 -0.22 2.35
C ASP A 37 -4.62 -0.97 3.58
N ILE A 38 -3.30 -1.03 3.69
CA ILE A 38 -2.62 -1.71 4.80
C ILE A 38 -2.64 -0.89 6.09
N ILE A 39 -2.84 0.42 5.98
CA ILE A 39 -2.86 1.37 7.09
C ILE A 39 -4.20 2.11 7.17
N ASN A 40 -4.31 2.96 8.20
CA ASN A 40 -5.46 3.80 8.51
C ASN A 40 -6.66 2.99 9.03
N ARG A 41 -7.62 3.65 9.71
CA ARG A 41 -8.83 3.08 10.38
C ARG A 41 -8.61 2.20 11.61
N GLY A 42 -7.70 1.23 11.56
CA GLY A 42 -7.39 0.34 12.68
C GLY A 42 -6.27 0.85 13.57
N PRO A 43 -6.04 0.17 14.71
CA PRO A 43 -5.26 0.71 15.81
C PRO A 43 -3.75 0.73 15.55
N ASN A 44 -3.22 -0.21 14.76
CA ASN A 44 -1.79 -0.52 14.72
C ASN A 44 -1.17 -0.23 13.35
N SER A 45 -1.49 0.93 12.73
CA SER A 45 -1.01 1.28 11.39
C SER A 45 0.52 1.28 11.28
N LEU A 46 1.23 1.82 12.29
CA LEU A 46 2.70 1.87 12.30
C LEU A 46 3.31 0.46 12.34
N GLU A 47 2.75 -0.41 13.16
CA GLU A 47 3.27 -1.77 13.34
C GLU A 47 2.96 -2.62 12.10
N THR A 48 1.80 -2.38 11.48
CA THR A 48 1.36 -3.07 10.27
C THR A 48 2.27 -2.78 9.08
N ILE A 49 2.59 -1.51 8.82
CA ILE A 49 3.49 -1.16 7.71
C ILE A 49 4.91 -1.70 7.95
N ARG A 50 5.40 -1.67 9.19
CA ARG A 50 6.70 -2.27 9.56
C ARG A 50 6.71 -3.77 9.34
N PHE A 51 5.66 -4.48 9.75
CA PHE A 51 5.51 -5.91 9.54
C PHE A 51 5.60 -6.25 8.05
N PHE A 52 4.81 -5.59 7.21
CA PHE A 52 4.85 -5.82 5.76
C PHE A 52 6.20 -5.51 5.13
N LYS A 53 6.86 -4.43 5.55
CA LYS A 53 8.21 -4.09 5.10
C LYS A 53 9.23 -5.16 5.49
N GLN A 54 9.12 -5.75 6.68
CA GLN A 54 10.02 -6.80 7.18
C GLN A 54 9.90 -8.12 6.41
N LEU A 55 8.75 -8.41 5.78
CA LEU A 55 8.57 -9.61 4.95
C LEU A 55 9.46 -9.63 3.68
N GLY A 56 10.04 -8.48 3.30
CA GLY A 56 11.02 -8.41 2.21
C GLY A 56 10.50 -8.97 0.89
N SER A 57 11.26 -9.89 0.29
CA SER A 57 10.90 -10.54 -0.99
C SER A 57 9.68 -11.46 -0.90
N SER A 58 9.23 -11.81 0.30
CA SER A 58 8.04 -12.63 0.52
C SER A 58 6.73 -11.81 0.41
N PHE A 59 6.82 -10.49 0.23
CA PHE A 59 5.66 -9.61 0.19
C PHE A 59 5.63 -8.69 -1.02
N GLU A 60 4.44 -8.54 -1.61
CA GLU A 60 4.10 -7.54 -2.61
C GLU A 60 2.79 -6.86 -2.24
N MET A 61 2.54 -5.67 -2.79
CA MET A 61 1.24 -5.02 -2.67
C MET A 61 0.99 -4.08 -3.84
N VAL A 62 -0.27 -3.70 -3.98
CA VAL A 62 -0.65 -2.48 -4.69
C VAL A 62 -1.06 -1.39 -3.71
N LEU A 63 -0.96 -0.12 -4.11
CA LEU A 63 -1.45 1.00 -3.32
C LEU A 63 -2.98 1.07 -3.35
N GLY A 64 -3.58 1.21 -2.17
CA GLY A 64 -4.98 1.57 -2.00
C GLY A 64 -5.19 3.07 -1.76
N ASN A 65 -6.44 3.50 -1.60
CA ASN A 65 -6.74 4.91 -1.40
C ASN A 65 -6.31 5.43 -0.02
N HIS A 66 -6.34 4.60 1.02
CA HIS A 66 -5.88 4.98 2.36
C HIS A 66 -4.36 5.09 2.43
N ASP A 67 -3.64 4.30 1.63
CA ASP A 67 -2.19 4.40 1.47
C ASP A 67 -1.80 5.71 0.77
N LEU A 68 -2.47 6.04 -0.34
CA LEU A 68 -2.29 7.31 -1.06
C LEU A 68 -2.67 8.52 -0.21
N HIS A 69 -3.74 8.42 0.60
CA HIS A 69 -4.13 9.47 1.54
C HIS A 69 -3.06 9.73 2.60
N PHE A 70 -2.45 8.67 3.15
CA PHE A 70 -1.35 8.84 4.09
C PHE A 70 -0.16 9.56 3.43
N LEU A 71 0.22 9.19 2.21
CA LEU A 71 1.25 9.91 1.45
C LEU A 71 0.87 11.38 1.26
N ALA A 72 -0.38 11.67 0.88
CA ALA A 72 -0.87 13.04 0.72
C ALA A 72 -0.80 13.85 2.03
N VAL A 73 -1.07 13.22 3.18
CA VAL A 73 -0.94 13.88 4.49
C VAL A 73 0.53 14.19 4.81
N VAL A 74 1.45 13.24 4.60
CA VAL A 74 2.88 13.46 4.83
C VAL A 74 3.43 14.59 3.96
N HIS A 75 2.99 14.67 2.71
CA HIS A 75 3.39 15.71 1.77
C HIS A 75 2.63 17.04 1.92
N GLY A 76 1.76 17.17 2.92
CA GLY A 76 1.00 18.41 3.20
C GLY A 76 -0.15 18.70 2.23
N ALA A 77 -0.45 17.79 1.30
CA ALA A 77 -1.56 17.91 0.35
C ALA A 77 -2.94 17.75 1.01
N LYS A 78 -3.00 17.09 2.17
CA LYS A 78 -4.20 16.92 3.00
C LYS A 78 -3.88 17.05 4.48
N ASN A 79 -4.91 17.42 5.25
CA ASN A 79 -4.86 17.36 6.70
C ASN A 79 -5.47 16.03 7.18
N PRO A 80 -4.89 15.39 8.22
CA PRO A 80 -5.51 14.22 8.83
C PRO A 80 -6.83 14.63 9.50
N THR A 81 -7.82 13.75 9.43
CA THR A 81 -9.13 13.91 10.05
C THR A 81 -9.22 13.10 11.35
N PHE A 82 -10.22 13.37 12.18
CA PHE A 82 -10.46 12.58 13.41
C PHE A 82 -10.74 11.09 13.15
N LYS A 83 -11.10 10.72 11.92
CA LYS A 83 -11.33 9.33 11.51
C LYS A 83 -10.02 8.62 11.16
N ASP A 84 -8.95 9.38 10.93
CA ASP A 84 -7.65 8.84 10.57
C ASP A 84 -6.92 8.35 11.82
N LYS A 85 -6.52 7.08 11.83
CA LYS A 85 -5.70 6.50 12.92
C LYS A 85 -4.23 6.46 12.52
N LEU A 86 -3.71 7.61 12.12
CA LEU A 86 -2.36 7.77 11.58
C LEU A 86 -1.38 8.44 12.55
N THR A 87 -1.83 8.94 13.70
CA THR A 87 -1.01 9.75 14.62
C THR A 87 0.30 9.07 15.03
N GLN A 88 0.27 7.78 15.39
CA GLN A 88 1.50 7.08 15.76
C GLN A 88 2.46 6.93 14.58
N LEU A 89 1.93 6.62 13.39
CA LEU A 89 2.71 6.50 12.17
C LEU A 89 3.34 7.83 11.76
N LEU A 90 2.58 8.92 11.79
CA LEU A 90 3.06 10.27 11.47
C LEU A 90 4.14 10.79 12.44
N ASN A 91 4.19 10.28 13.67
CA ASN A 91 5.19 10.64 14.67
C ASN A 91 6.34 9.63 14.76
N ALA A 92 6.40 8.64 13.87
CA ALA A 92 7.41 7.60 13.90
C ALA A 92 8.80 8.16 13.52
N LYS A 93 9.85 7.68 14.19
CA LYS A 93 11.24 8.11 13.93
C LYS A 93 11.74 7.68 12.55
N ASP A 94 11.20 6.58 12.05
CA ASP A 94 11.47 5.94 10.76
C ASP A 94 10.43 6.33 9.69
N LEU A 95 9.66 7.40 9.90
CA LEU A 95 8.62 7.85 8.96
C LEU A 95 9.13 7.95 7.52
N ASP A 96 10.28 8.59 7.30
CA ASP A 96 10.84 8.80 5.96
C ASP A 96 11.17 7.48 5.25
N ASP A 97 11.68 6.47 5.98
CA ASP A 97 11.95 5.12 5.44
C ASP A 97 10.65 4.39 5.08
N LEU A 98 9.62 4.50 5.92
CA LEU A 98 8.31 3.90 5.68
C LEU A 98 7.59 4.55 4.49
N VAL A 99 7.67 5.87 4.38
CA VAL A 99 7.11 6.65 3.27
C VAL A 99 7.82 6.30 1.97
N GLY A 100 9.16 6.31 1.96
CA GLY A 100 9.93 5.92 0.78
C GLY A 100 9.65 4.48 0.34
N TRP A 101 9.49 3.55 1.29
CA TRP A 101 9.08 2.18 0.98
C TRP A 101 7.68 2.12 0.37
N LEU A 102 6.71 2.86 0.91
CA LEU A 102 5.33 2.84 0.41
C LEU A 102 5.21 3.49 -0.97
N GLN A 103 5.94 4.57 -1.26
CA GLN A 103 5.94 5.25 -2.57
C GLN A 103 6.42 4.36 -3.73
N THR A 104 7.23 3.35 -3.43
CA THR A 104 7.72 2.39 -4.45
C THR A 104 6.70 1.32 -4.82
N ARG A 105 5.52 1.28 -4.17
CA ARG A 105 4.50 0.27 -4.46
C ARG A 105 3.68 0.67 -5.70
N PRO A 106 3.37 -0.27 -6.61
CA PRO A 106 2.59 0.02 -7.82
C PRO A 106 1.10 0.19 -7.52
N LEU A 107 0.33 0.72 -8.48
CA LEU A 107 -1.14 0.69 -8.42
C LEU A 107 -1.73 -0.61 -8.99
N VAL A 108 -1.01 -1.25 -9.91
CA VAL A 108 -1.39 -2.50 -10.55
C VAL A 108 -0.18 -3.42 -10.62
N THR A 109 -0.36 -4.69 -10.25
CA THR A 109 0.64 -5.74 -10.49
C THR A 109 -0.01 -6.96 -11.13
N GLN A 110 0.82 -7.86 -11.68
CA GLN A 110 0.38 -9.12 -12.27
C GLN A 110 1.08 -10.32 -11.65
N ILE A 111 0.30 -11.37 -11.41
CA ILE A 111 0.79 -12.64 -10.88
C ILE A 111 0.16 -13.76 -11.69
N LYS A 112 0.97 -14.43 -12.49
CA LYS A 112 0.53 -15.44 -13.45
C LYS A 112 -0.55 -14.84 -14.37
N ASN A 113 -1.78 -15.35 -14.28
CA ASN A 113 -2.92 -14.91 -15.11
C ASN A 113 -3.85 -13.94 -14.37
N TYR A 114 -3.45 -13.45 -13.20
CA TYR A 114 -4.25 -12.54 -12.37
C TYR A 114 -3.64 -11.15 -12.37
N SER A 115 -4.52 -10.15 -12.42
CA SER A 115 -4.16 -8.76 -12.17
C SER A 115 -4.66 -8.38 -10.79
N ILE A 116 -3.81 -7.69 -10.04
CA ILE A 116 -4.11 -7.22 -8.69
C ILE A 116 -4.15 -5.70 -8.75
N VAL A 117 -5.25 -5.14 -8.27
CA VAL A 117 -5.55 -3.71 -8.21
C VAL A 117 -6.53 -3.50 -7.06
N HIS A 118 -6.45 -2.34 -6.39
CA HIS A 118 -7.30 -2.06 -5.23
C HIS A 118 -8.79 -1.93 -5.59
N ALA A 119 -9.13 -1.04 -6.53
CA ALA A 119 -10.53 -0.75 -6.88
C ALA A 119 -11.05 -1.51 -8.11
N GLY A 120 -10.18 -1.79 -9.09
CA GLY A 120 -10.54 -2.40 -10.37
C GLY A 120 -9.86 -1.74 -11.56
N ILE A 121 -9.96 -2.37 -12.73
CA ILE A 121 -9.50 -1.79 -14.01
C ILE A 121 -10.70 -1.18 -14.72
N ALA A 122 -10.57 0.08 -15.15
CA ALA A 122 -11.62 0.76 -15.88
C ALA A 122 -12.00 -0.01 -17.17
N PRO A 123 -13.30 -0.16 -17.53
CA PRO A 123 -13.71 -0.96 -18.68
C PRO A 123 -13.08 -0.55 -20.03
N GLN A 124 -12.70 0.72 -20.16
CA GLN A 124 -12.04 1.30 -21.32
C GLN A 124 -10.52 1.05 -21.39
N TRP A 125 -9.94 0.36 -20.41
CA TRP A 125 -8.51 0.04 -20.36
C TRP A 125 -8.30 -1.45 -20.53
N ASP A 126 -7.41 -1.81 -21.45
CA ASP A 126 -6.79 -3.12 -21.41
C ASP A 126 -5.73 -3.17 -20.30
N ILE A 127 -5.24 -4.38 -20.03
CA ILE A 127 -4.23 -4.57 -18.98
C ILE A 127 -2.91 -3.88 -19.30
N ILE A 128 -2.55 -3.74 -20.58
CA ILE A 128 -1.31 -3.08 -21.02
C ILE A 128 -1.36 -1.60 -20.64
N LYS A 129 -2.48 -0.94 -20.96
CA LYS A 129 -2.72 0.46 -20.59
C LYS A 129 -2.76 0.64 -19.07
N ALA A 130 -3.43 -0.24 -18.34
CA ALA A 130 -3.49 -0.17 -16.89
C ALA A 130 -2.09 -0.25 -16.24
N LEU A 131 -1.24 -1.16 -16.72
CA LEU A 131 0.15 -1.27 -16.26
C LEU A 131 0.99 -0.05 -16.63
N SER A 132 0.83 0.48 -17.85
CA SER A 132 1.54 1.69 -18.28
C SER A 132 1.19 2.89 -17.39
N LEU A 133 -0.09 3.10 -17.09
CA LEU A 133 -0.56 4.18 -16.23
C LEU A 133 -0.14 3.97 -14.77
N SER A 134 -0.14 2.72 -14.29
CA SER A 134 0.42 2.39 -12.97
C SER A 134 1.90 2.79 -12.90
N ARG A 135 2.68 2.50 -13.95
CA ARG A 135 4.11 2.84 -14.00
C ARG A 135 4.36 4.34 -14.07
N GLU A 136 3.50 5.08 -14.76
CA GLU A 136 3.54 6.55 -14.78
C GLU A 136 3.41 7.10 -13.35
N VAL A 137 2.37 6.68 -12.62
CA VAL A 137 2.14 7.12 -11.23
C VAL A 137 3.28 6.70 -10.31
N GLU A 138 3.75 5.45 -10.41
CA GLU A 138 4.90 4.95 -9.63
C GLU A 138 6.15 5.80 -9.89
N THR A 139 6.42 6.14 -11.14
CA THR A 139 7.57 6.98 -11.51
C THR A 139 7.45 8.38 -10.89
N THR A 140 6.26 8.98 -10.93
CA THR A 140 6.01 10.30 -10.34
C THR A 140 6.11 10.27 -8.81
N LEU A 141 5.54 9.27 -8.15
CA LEU A 141 5.62 9.10 -6.68
C LEU A 141 7.04 8.89 -6.18
N ASN A 142 7.92 8.30 -6.99
CA ASN A 142 9.34 8.10 -6.65
C ASN A 142 10.27 9.21 -7.14
N SER A 143 9.70 10.34 -7.58
CA SER A 143 10.46 11.50 -8.05
C SER A 143 10.32 12.69 -7.09
N GLU A 144 11.14 13.71 -7.33
CA GLU A 144 11.01 15.03 -6.69
C GLU A 144 9.64 15.69 -6.92
N ASN A 145 8.87 15.24 -7.92
CA ASN A 145 7.51 15.73 -8.20
C ASN A 145 6.42 15.06 -7.35
N SER A 146 6.74 14.10 -6.48
CA SER A 146 5.74 13.37 -5.69
C SER A 146 4.82 14.30 -4.90
N GLY A 147 5.40 15.30 -4.22
CA GLY A 147 4.61 16.27 -3.45
C GLY A 147 3.64 17.05 -4.32
N HIS A 148 4.10 17.55 -5.48
CA HIS A 148 3.25 18.27 -6.43
C HIS A 148 2.11 17.39 -6.97
N PHE A 149 2.42 16.15 -7.35
CA PHE A 149 1.44 15.17 -7.80
C PHE A 149 0.35 14.91 -6.75
N LEU A 150 0.74 14.69 -5.49
CA LEU A 150 -0.21 14.43 -4.40
C LEU A 150 -1.13 15.63 -4.12
N HIS A 151 -0.67 16.86 -4.35
CA HIS A 151 -1.52 18.05 -4.28
C HIS A 151 -2.55 18.10 -5.42
N GLN A 152 -2.18 17.67 -6.62
CA GLN A 152 -3.08 17.65 -7.79
C GLN A 152 -4.03 16.46 -7.82
N MET A 153 -3.69 15.35 -7.16
CA MET A 153 -4.46 14.11 -7.16
C MET A 153 -5.94 14.30 -6.76
N TYR A 154 -6.24 15.31 -5.95
CA TYR A 154 -7.60 15.59 -5.47
C TYR A 154 -8.38 16.61 -6.31
N GLY A 155 -7.80 17.14 -7.40
CA GLY A 155 -8.53 17.92 -8.42
C GLY A 155 -9.03 19.30 -7.97
N ASN A 156 -8.28 20.02 -7.13
CA ASN A 156 -8.56 21.43 -6.83
C ASN A 156 -8.07 22.36 -7.96
#